data_AF-A0A838YII7-F1
#
_entry.id   AF-A0A838YII7-F1
#
_cell.length_a   1.000
_cell.length_b   1.000
_cell.length_c   1.000
_cell.angle_alpha   90.00
_cell.angle_beta   90.00
_cell.angle_gamma   90.00
#
_symmetry.space_group_name_H-M   'P 1'
#
loop_
_entity.id
_entity.type
_entity.pdbx_description
1 polymer ?
#
loop_
_entity_poly.entity_id
_entity_poly.type
_entity_poly.pdbx_seq_one_letter_code
_entity_poly.pdbx_strand_id
1 'polypeptide(L)'
;MKSLLLIAWFGLSINILSANSLKNLITKPAQWFQSTEAKHKLSNILSFQDVNGIWPKNINTTEYKYDGLKSELQGTFDNSASLNELRLLAKAYNATKNNAYKKAFNKGLQCILKCQYPNGGWPQRPNAKGYSEHITFNDGTMIGIMTFLGEVHKDNDYKFATEKYRRICKERFDLGVQCIIKCQIRVNGKLTAWCAQHHKEDLRPMGARSYEHP
;
A
#
# COMPACT_ATOMS: atom_id res chain seq x y z
N MET A 1 6.55 -51.67 -30.63
CA MET A 1 7.05 -50.28 -30.68
C MET A 1 5.89 -49.32 -30.50
N LYS A 2 5.71 -48.77 -29.29
CA LYS A 2 4.83 -47.61 -29.04
C LYS A 2 5.58 -46.69 -28.10
N SER A 3 6.13 -45.60 -28.65
CA SER A 3 6.84 -44.57 -27.89
C SER A 3 5.87 -43.84 -26.97
N LEU A 4 6.16 -43.82 -25.67
CA LEU A 4 5.53 -42.89 -24.74
C LEU A 4 6.23 -41.53 -24.86
N LEU A 5 5.49 -40.52 -25.33
CA LEU A 5 5.86 -39.12 -25.21
C LEU A 5 5.66 -38.67 -23.75
N LEU A 6 6.76 -38.40 -23.06
CA LEU A 6 6.77 -37.64 -21.81
C LEU A 6 6.59 -36.16 -22.15
N ILE A 7 5.38 -35.64 -21.95
CA ILE A 7 5.12 -34.21 -21.96
C ILE A 7 5.49 -33.67 -20.58
N ALA A 8 6.66 -33.02 -20.49
CA ALA A 8 7.04 -32.27 -19.31
C ALA A 8 6.18 -31.00 -19.24
N TRP A 9 5.20 -31.01 -18.33
CA TRP A 9 4.46 -29.82 -17.93
C TRP A 9 5.41 -28.90 -17.15
N PHE A 10 5.98 -27.91 -17.82
CA PHE A 10 6.56 -26.76 -17.13
C PHE A 10 5.40 -25.94 -16.54
N GLY A 11 5.11 -26.19 -15.27
CA GLY A 11 4.23 -25.33 -14.49
C GLY A 11 4.84 -23.92 -14.44
N LEU A 12 4.23 -22.98 -15.16
CA LEU A 12 4.41 -21.56 -14.92
C LEU A 12 3.85 -21.26 -13.52
N SER A 13 4.72 -21.28 -12.52
CA SER A 13 4.44 -20.66 -11.23
C SER A 13 4.30 -19.16 -11.47
N ILE A 14 3.05 -18.71 -11.62
CA ILE A 14 2.72 -17.29 -11.53
C ILE A 14 3.12 -16.87 -10.12
N ASN A 15 4.24 -16.16 -10.05
CA ASN A 15 4.86 -15.74 -8.80
C ASN A 15 3.91 -14.85 -8.01
N ILE A 16 3.21 -15.43 -7.04
CA ILE A 16 2.61 -14.75 -5.87
C ILE A 16 3.73 -14.20 -4.96
N LEU A 17 4.88 -13.81 -5.52
CA LEU A 17 6.12 -13.56 -4.79
C LEU A 17 6.26 -12.11 -4.31
N SER A 18 5.61 -11.10 -4.91
CA SER A 18 5.98 -9.70 -4.62
C SER A 18 5.60 -9.22 -3.22
N ALA A 19 4.38 -9.53 -2.76
CA ALA A 19 3.96 -9.15 -1.40
C ALA A 19 4.69 -9.98 -0.33
N ASN A 20 4.91 -11.26 -0.60
CA ASN A 20 5.64 -12.16 0.32
C ASN A 20 7.14 -11.83 0.36
N SER A 21 7.75 -11.40 -0.75
CA SER A 21 9.15 -10.99 -0.80
C SER A 21 9.40 -9.76 0.06
N LEU A 22 8.60 -8.69 -0.09
CA LEU A 22 8.75 -7.47 0.71
C LEU A 22 8.52 -7.73 2.20
N LYS A 23 7.50 -8.51 2.57
CA LYS A 23 7.26 -8.90 3.97
C LYS A 23 8.47 -9.60 4.58
N ASN A 24 9.12 -10.51 3.84
CA ASN A 24 10.33 -11.18 4.28
C ASN A 24 11.55 -10.23 4.41
N LEU A 25 11.61 -9.15 3.64
CA LEU A 25 12.67 -8.16 3.77
C LEU A 25 12.45 -7.23 4.98
N ILE A 26 11.19 -6.90 5.30
CA ILE A 26 10.85 -6.05 6.45
C ILE A 26 11.27 -6.69 7.78
N THR A 27 11.29 -8.03 7.85
CA THR A 27 11.69 -8.78 9.05
C THR A 27 13.20 -8.98 9.19
N LYS A 28 14.01 -8.53 8.20
CA LYS A 28 15.47 -8.65 8.27
C LYS A 28 16.04 -7.79 9.42
N PRO A 29 17.14 -8.23 10.07
CA PRO A 29 17.77 -7.48 11.14
C PRO A 29 18.42 -6.18 10.60
N ALA A 30 18.62 -5.20 11.48
CA ALA A 30 19.20 -3.90 11.11
C ALA A 30 20.53 -4.00 10.35
N GLN A 31 21.38 -4.99 10.70
CA GLN A 31 22.67 -5.22 10.03
C GLN A 31 22.51 -5.58 8.54
N TRP A 32 21.45 -6.30 8.17
CA TRP A 32 21.21 -6.67 6.77
C TRP A 32 21.04 -5.44 5.89
N PHE A 33 20.42 -4.37 6.39
CA PHE A 33 20.22 -3.12 5.64
C PHE A 33 21.53 -2.40 5.26
N GLN A 34 22.66 -2.78 5.85
CA GLN A 34 23.99 -2.25 5.48
C GLN A 34 24.68 -3.07 4.37
N SER A 35 24.16 -4.26 4.05
CA SER A 35 24.72 -5.17 3.07
C SER A 35 24.59 -4.65 1.63
N THR A 36 25.45 -5.17 0.74
CA THR A 36 25.36 -4.91 -0.71
C THR A 36 24.02 -5.37 -1.29
N GLU A 37 23.50 -6.51 -0.83
CA GLU A 37 22.20 -7.04 -1.25
C GLU A 37 21.07 -6.06 -0.90
N ALA A 38 21.02 -5.58 0.34
CA ALA A 38 19.99 -4.62 0.75
C ALA A 38 20.09 -3.31 -0.04
N LYS A 39 21.31 -2.79 -0.24
CA LYS A 39 21.52 -1.57 -1.06
C LYS A 39 21.00 -1.75 -2.48
N HIS A 40 21.26 -2.90 -3.10
CA HIS A 40 20.76 -3.22 -4.44
C HIS A 40 19.22 -3.29 -4.46
N LYS A 41 18.60 -4.07 -3.57
CA LYS A 41 17.14 -4.21 -3.50
C LYS A 41 16.45 -2.88 -3.18
N LEU A 42 16.99 -2.07 -2.27
CA LEU A 42 16.44 -0.74 -1.95
C LEU A 42 16.58 0.24 -3.11
N SER A 43 17.68 0.17 -3.88
CA SER A 43 17.85 0.97 -5.10
C SER A 43 16.78 0.62 -6.14
N ASN A 44 16.49 -0.67 -6.32
CA ASN A 44 15.41 -1.15 -7.18
C ASN A 44 14.06 -0.59 -6.72
N ILE A 45 13.73 -0.71 -5.43
CA ILE A 45 12.46 -0.19 -4.89
C ILE A 45 12.32 1.31 -5.12
N LEU A 46 13.37 2.10 -4.89
CA LEU A 46 13.33 3.55 -5.11
C LEU A 46 13.08 3.94 -6.58
N SER A 47 13.50 3.10 -7.53
CA SER A 47 13.27 3.34 -8.96
C SER A 47 11.78 3.22 -9.33
N PHE A 48 11.02 2.37 -8.64
CA PHE A 48 9.58 2.19 -8.82
C PHE A 48 8.68 3.19 -8.08
N GLN A 49 9.25 4.16 -7.37
CA GLN A 49 8.42 5.20 -6.75
C GLN A 49 7.94 6.18 -7.82
N ASP A 50 6.62 6.24 -8.03
CA ASP A 50 5.97 7.09 -9.02
C ASP A 50 6.08 8.61 -8.71
N VAL A 51 5.52 9.44 -9.58
CA VAL A 51 5.49 10.89 -9.40
C VAL A 51 4.73 11.34 -8.15
N ASN A 52 3.74 10.56 -7.67
CA ASN A 52 2.98 10.85 -6.46
C ASN A 52 3.72 10.38 -5.19
N GLY A 53 4.65 9.45 -5.30
CA GLY A 53 5.39 8.88 -4.17
C GLY A 53 4.97 7.47 -3.78
N ILE A 54 4.20 6.79 -4.63
CA ILE A 54 3.51 5.52 -4.39
C ILE A 54 4.02 4.47 -5.39
N TRP A 55 3.82 3.19 -5.10
CA TRP A 55 4.33 2.05 -5.86
C TRP A 55 3.22 1.28 -6.57
N PRO A 56 3.52 0.64 -7.72
CA PRO A 56 2.59 -0.21 -8.43
C PRO A 56 2.33 -1.51 -7.67
N LYS A 57 1.12 -2.07 -7.80
CA LYS A 57 0.79 -3.40 -7.29
C LYS A 57 1.30 -4.50 -8.22
N ASN A 58 1.43 -5.71 -7.68
CA ASN A 58 1.72 -6.95 -8.42
C ASN A 58 3.03 -6.91 -9.23
N ILE A 59 3.97 -6.03 -8.85
CA ILE A 59 5.32 -5.98 -9.41
C ILE A 59 6.31 -6.30 -8.28
N ASN A 60 7.31 -7.13 -8.57
CA ASN A 60 8.39 -7.39 -7.62
C ASN A 60 9.44 -6.28 -7.70
N THR A 61 9.22 -5.22 -6.92
CA THR A 61 10.03 -3.99 -6.90
C THR A 61 11.45 -4.19 -6.38
N THR A 62 11.81 -5.40 -5.93
CA THR A 62 13.13 -5.72 -5.36
C THR A 62 14.12 -6.31 -6.36
N GLU A 63 13.65 -6.87 -7.48
CA GLU A 63 14.49 -7.73 -8.33
C GLU A 63 15.21 -6.97 -9.46
N TYR A 64 14.58 -5.95 -10.01
CA TYR A 64 15.14 -5.18 -11.11
C TYR A 64 14.92 -3.68 -10.91
N LYS A 65 15.68 -2.87 -11.62
CA LYS A 65 15.52 -1.43 -11.63
C LYS A 65 14.54 -1.03 -12.73
N TYR A 66 13.62 -0.13 -12.41
CA TYR A 66 12.80 0.57 -13.40
C TYR A 66 13.60 1.74 -13.99
N ASP A 67 13.75 1.75 -15.30
CA ASP A 67 14.50 2.74 -16.09
C ASP A 67 13.61 3.66 -16.93
N GLY A 68 12.30 3.40 -16.96
CA GLY A 68 11.31 4.24 -17.65
C GLY A 68 10.93 5.52 -16.91
N LEU A 69 9.95 6.24 -17.46
CA LEU A 69 9.47 7.49 -16.90
C LEU A 69 8.62 7.23 -15.65
N LYS A 70 8.95 7.88 -14.53
CA LYS A 70 8.17 7.76 -13.29
C LYS A 70 6.70 8.16 -13.40
N SER A 71 6.33 8.92 -14.44
CA SER A 71 4.95 9.31 -14.75
C SER A 71 4.13 8.19 -15.39
N GLU A 72 4.78 7.15 -15.94
CA GLU A 72 4.11 5.99 -16.51
C GLU A 72 3.75 4.96 -15.45
N LEU A 73 4.47 4.96 -14.32
CA LEU A 73 4.17 4.13 -13.16
C LEU A 73 2.80 4.49 -12.58
N GLN A 74 2.00 3.45 -12.33
CA GLN A 74 0.65 3.56 -11.80
C GLN A 74 0.62 3.13 -10.34
N GLY A 75 0.96 4.05 -9.43
CA GLY A 75 0.88 3.81 -7.99
C GLY A 75 -0.54 3.50 -7.50
N THR A 76 -0.64 2.63 -6.50
CA THR A 76 -1.91 2.24 -5.85
C THR A 76 -1.68 1.85 -4.38
N PHE A 77 -2.76 1.80 -3.60
CA PHE A 77 -2.78 1.25 -2.23
C PHE A 77 -3.34 -0.18 -2.19
N ASP A 78 -3.90 -0.63 -3.30
CA ASP A 78 -4.46 -1.97 -3.48
C ASP A 78 -3.42 -3.08 -3.31
N ASN A 79 -3.85 -4.26 -2.83
CA ASN A 79 -2.97 -5.39 -2.50
C ASN A 79 -1.80 -5.03 -1.56
N SER A 80 -2.00 -4.08 -0.63
CA SER A 80 -0.95 -3.54 0.26
C SER A 80 0.22 -2.87 -0.46
N ALA A 81 0.10 -2.56 -1.76
CA ALA A 81 1.11 -1.84 -2.50
C ALA A 81 1.40 -0.50 -1.83
N SER A 82 2.65 -0.05 -1.93
CA SER A 82 3.19 1.15 -1.30
C SER A 82 3.37 1.06 0.22
N LEU A 83 2.47 0.39 0.94
CA LEU A 83 2.55 0.31 2.39
C LEU A 83 3.75 -0.54 2.84
N ASN A 84 4.02 -1.65 2.16
CA ASN A 84 5.17 -2.50 2.47
C ASN A 84 6.50 -1.84 2.07
N GLU A 85 6.54 -1.15 0.93
CA GLU A 85 7.69 -0.36 0.51
C GLU A 85 8.00 0.75 1.53
N LEU A 86 6.97 1.46 2.01
CA LEU A 86 7.13 2.48 3.04
C LEU A 86 7.67 1.91 4.36
N ARG A 87 7.15 0.76 4.82
CA ARG A 87 7.67 0.08 6.02
C ARG A 87 9.13 -0.32 5.85
N LEU A 88 9.49 -0.88 4.69
CA LEU A 88 10.87 -1.28 4.41
C LEU A 88 11.81 -0.06 4.35
N LEU A 89 11.39 1.05 3.73
CA LEU A 89 12.15 2.29 3.69
C LEU A 89 12.34 2.91 5.08
N ALA A 90 11.35 2.81 5.97
CA ALA A 90 11.49 3.23 7.36
C ALA A 90 12.57 2.41 8.10
N LYS A 91 12.53 1.08 7.97
CA LYS A 91 13.58 0.19 8.53
C LYS A 91 14.97 0.51 7.95
N ALA A 92 15.06 0.68 6.64
CA ALA A 92 16.30 1.02 5.95
C ALA A 92 16.86 2.37 6.41
N TYR A 93 16.02 3.40 6.54
CA TYR A 93 16.44 4.69 7.08
C TYR A 93 16.95 4.56 8.51
N ASN A 94 16.25 3.82 9.37
CA ASN A 94 16.67 3.67 10.76
C ASN A 94 18.04 3.00 10.88
N ALA A 95 18.30 1.98 10.07
CA ALA A 95 19.55 1.22 10.09
C ALA A 95 20.74 1.95 9.42
N THR A 96 20.49 2.78 8.42
CA THR A 96 21.57 3.37 7.58
C THR A 96 21.69 4.88 7.66
N LYS A 97 20.65 5.57 8.15
CA LYS A 97 20.48 7.03 8.11
C LYS A 97 20.57 7.64 6.70
N ASN A 98 20.45 6.85 5.65
CA ASN A 98 20.46 7.35 4.27
C ASN A 98 19.21 8.18 3.97
N ASN A 99 19.41 9.49 3.73
CA ASN A 99 18.33 10.45 3.49
C ASN A 99 17.48 10.15 2.24
N ALA A 100 17.97 9.37 1.27
CA ALA A 100 17.16 8.94 0.13
C ALA A 100 15.93 8.14 0.59
N TYR A 101 16.09 7.26 1.59
CA TYR A 101 14.99 6.45 2.12
C TYR A 101 13.99 7.30 2.88
N LYS A 102 14.46 8.24 3.72
CA LYS A 102 13.58 9.20 4.41
C LYS A 102 12.81 10.10 3.44
N LYS A 103 13.46 10.59 2.39
CA LYS A 103 12.82 11.42 1.37
C LYS A 103 11.72 10.65 0.64
N ALA A 104 12.01 9.42 0.22
CA ALA A 104 11.04 8.56 -0.43
C ALA A 104 9.87 8.21 0.50
N PHE A 105 10.16 7.85 1.75
CA PHE A 105 9.16 7.59 2.78
C PHE A 105 8.22 8.79 2.97
N ASN A 106 8.78 9.98 3.19
CA ASN A 106 8.01 11.20 3.41
C ASN A 106 7.12 11.53 2.21
N LYS A 107 7.61 11.32 0.98
CA LYS A 107 6.81 11.54 -0.23
C LYS A 107 5.59 10.62 -0.28
N GLY A 108 5.76 9.32 -0.01
CA GLY A 108 4.63 8.38 0.01
C GLY A 108 3.67 8.62 1.17
N LEU A 109 4.16 8.93 2.37
CA LEU A 109 3.32 9.32 3.50
C LEU A 109 2.49 10.55 3.16
N GLN A 110 3.10 11.59 2.57
CA GLN A 110 2.37 12.79 2.15
C GLN A 110 1.31 12.48 1.10
N CYS A 111 1.56 11.54 0.18
CA CYS A 111 0.56 11.11 -0.78
C CYS A 111 -0.65 10.45 -0.09
N ILE A 112 -0.41 9.51 0.83
CA ILE A 112 -1.47 8.86 1.62
C ILE A 112 -2.31 9.91 2.35
N LEU A 113 -1.67 10.85 3.04
CA LEU A 113 -2.37 11.89 3.81
C LEU A 113 -3.18 12.83 2.90
N LYS A 114 -2.68 13.15 1.70
CA LYS A 114 -3.39 14.00 0.72
C LYS A 114 -4.56 13.27 0.04
N CYS A 115 -4.52 11.95 -0.05
CA CYS A 115 -5.58 11.16 -0.69
C CYS A 115 -6.79 10.93 0.23
N GLN A 116 -6.73 11.27 1.52
CA GLN A 116 -7.89 11.11 2.39
C GLN A 116 -8.98 12.12 2.02
N TYR A 117 -10.20 11.62 1.81
CA TYR A 117 -11.38 12.46 1.62
C TYR A 117 -11.76 13.23 2.90
N PRO A 118 -12.50 14.35 2.80
CA PRO A 118 -12.93 15.12 3.97
C PRO A 118 -13.71 14.32 5.01
N ASN A 119 -14.43 13.26 4.58
CA ASN A 119 -15.18 12.37 5.46
C ASN A 119 -14.33 11.26 6.12
N GLY A 120 -13.05 11.17 5.79
CA GLY A 120 -12.09 10.24 6.39
C GLY A 120 -11.78 8.99 5.56
N GLY A 121 -12.48 8.75 4.46
CA GLY A 121 -12.24 7.59 3.59
C GLY A 121 -11.05 7.77 2.65
N TRP A 122 -10.60 6.67 2.03
CA TRP A 122 -9.52 6.67 1.04
C TRP A 122 -9.94 6.00 -0.27
N PRO A 123 -9.52 6.54 -1.43
CA PRO A 123 -9.64 5.86 -2.71
C PRO A 123 -8.69 4.65 -2.79
N GLN A 124 -8.88 3.82 -3.81
CA GLN A 124 -7.96 2.73 -4.12
C GLN A 124 -6.56 3.25 -4.50
N ARG A 125 -6.48 4.44 -5.11
CA ARG A 125 -5.24 5.04 -5.61
C ARG A 125 -5.28 6.57 -5.70
N PRO A 126 -4.12 7.25 -5.81
CA PRO A 126 -4.08 8.69 -6.10
C PRO A 126 -4.70 9.02 -7.47
N ASN A 127 -5.34 10.19 -7.59
CA ASN A 127 -5.99 10.67 -8.83
C ASN A 127 -6.98 9.65 -9.45
N ALA A 128 -7.67 8.90 -8.57
CA ALA A 128 -8.58 7.86 -8.97
C ALA A 128 -9.80 8.36 -9.76
N LYS A 129 -10.33 7.49 -10.62
CA LYS A 129 -11.53 7.70 -11.45
C LYS A 129 -12.34 6.41 -11.52
N GLY A 130 -13.64 6.51 -11.80
CA GLY A 130 -14.53 5.35 -11.82
C GLY A 130 -14.54 4.67 -10.45
N TYR A 131 -14.76 3.36 -10.38
CA TYR A 131 -14.88 2.68 -9.08
C TYR A 131 -13.68 2.88 -8.13
N SER A 132 -12.48 3.12 -8.68
CA SER A 132 -11.26 3.32 -7.86
C SER A 132 -11.31 4.60 -7.01
N GLU A 133 -12.24 5.52 -7.28
CA GLU A 133 -12.46 6.75 -6.50
C GLU A 133 -13.35 6.53 -5.28
N HIS A 134 -14.00 5.38 -5.18
CA HIS A 134 -14.80 5.04 -4.02
C HIS A 134 -13.91 4.81 -2.79
N ILE A 135 -14.49 5.00 -1.61
CA ILE A 135 -13.89 4.58 -0.35
C ILE A 135 -13.69 3.07 -0.44
N THR A 136 -12.42 2.64 -0.45
CA THR A 136 -12.08 1.27 -0.84
C THR A 136 -11.68 0.45 0.38
N PHE A 137 -12.57 -0.46 0.81
CA PHE A 137 -12.25 -1.50 1.79
C PHE A 137 -11.68 -2.76 1.13
N ASN A 138 -12.01 -3.00 -0.15
CA ASN A 138 -11.54 -4.13 -0.94
C ASN A 138 -10.03 -4.36 -0.79
N ASP A 139 -9.65 -5.64 -0.71
CA ASP A 139 -8.27 -6.12 -0.51
C ASP A 139 -7.55 -5.47 0.69
N GLY A 140 -8.33 -5.02 1.68
CA GLY A 140 -7.84 -4.38 2.89
C GLY A 140 -7.24 -2.99 2.65
N THR A 141 -7.56 -2.32 1.53
CA THR A 141 -6.91 -1.05 1.13
C THR A 141 -6.97 0.01 2.23
N MET A 142 -8.17 0.46 2.62
CA MET A 142 -8.33 1.47 3.66
C MET A 142 -7.82 0.97 5.03
N ILE A 143 -8.06 -0.30 5.36
CA ILE A 143 -7.62 -0.88 6.64
C ILE A 143 -6.08 -0.93 6.74
N GLY A 144 -5.40 -1.23 5.64
CA GLY A 144 -3.95 -1.23 5.55
C GLY A 144 -3.36 0.16 5.70
N ILE A 145 -3.97 1.16 5.04
CA ILE A 145 -3.60 2.58 5.21
C ILE A 145 -3.76 2.98 6.67
N MET A 146 -4.90 2.69 7.29
CA MET A 146 -5.15 3.04 8.68
C MET A 146 -4.18 2.34 9.64
N THR A 147 -3.92 1.06 9.44
CA THR A 147 -2.91 0.33 10.22
C THR A 147 -1.55 1.02 10.11
N PHE A 148 -1.11 1.37 8.90
CA PHE A 148 0.15 2.08 8.67
C PHE A 148 0.18 3.47 9.33
N LEU A 149 -0.89 4.26 9.26
CA LEU A 149 -0.96 5.56 9.95
C LEU A 149 -0.90 5.38 11.48
N GLY A 150 -1.52 4.33 12.01
CA GLY A 150 -1.43 3.93 13.40
C GLY A 150 0.00 3.61 13.82
N GLU A 151 0.72 2.81 13.03
CA GLU A 151 2.15 2.51 13.23
C GLU A 151 2.99 3.80 13.23
N VAL A 152 2.81 4.68 12.24
CA VAL A 152 3.56 5.94 12.14
C VAL A 152 3.31 6.82 13.36
N HIS A 153 2.08 6.86 13.87
CA HIS A 153 1.73 7.62 15.06
C HIS A 153 2.29 7.02 16.36
N LYS A 154 2.29 5.69 16.51
CA LYS A 154 2.57 5.02 17.79
C LYS A 154 3.99 4.48 17.91
N ASP A 155 4.56 3.94 16.86
CA ASP A 155 5.77 3.12 16.96
C ASP A 155 7.04 3.96 16.93
N ASN A 156 8.06 3.53 17.68
CA ASN A 156 9.34 4.22 17.76
C ASN A 156 10.12 4.22 16.43
N ASP A 157 9.85 3.23 15.57
CA ASP A 157 10.47 3.11 14.24
C ASP A 157 10.18 4.32 13.35
N TYR A 158 9.14 5.10 13.62
CA TYR A 158 8.77 6.27 12.82
C TYR A 158 9.08 7.60 13.50
N LYS A 159 9.91 7.64 14.56
CA LYS A 159 10.29 8.90 15.25
C LYS A 159 10.91 9.92 14.29
N PHE A 160 11.58 9.46 13.23
CA PHE A 160 12.18 10.33 12.22
C PHE A 160 11.17 11.12 11.39
N ALA A 161 9.89 10.73 11.38
CA ALA A 161 8.82 11.42 10.69
C ALA A 161 8.43 12.76 11.36
N THR A 162 9.07 13.17 12.46
CA THR A 162 8.75 14.36 13.28
C THR A 162 7.41 14.25 13.99
N GLU A 163 7.28 14.90 15.15
CA GLU A 163 6.03 14.92 15.92
C GLU A 163 4.85 15.48 15.14
N LYS A 164 5.10 16.47 14.27
CA LYS A 164 4.07 17.07 13.41
C LYS A 164 3.37 16.01 12.55
N TYR A 165 4.11 15.20 11.80
CA TYR A 165 3.47 14.18 10.95
C TYR A 165 2.87 13.05 11.77
N ARG A 166 3.45 12.68 12.91
CA ARG A 166 2.86 11.67 13.80
C ARG A 166 1.50 12.10 14.34
N ARG A 167 1.34 13.38 14.70
CA ARG A 167 0.05 13.94 15.11
C ARG A 167 -0.95 13.94 13.95
N ILE A 168 -0.53 14.39 12.76
CA ILE A 168 -1.40 14.33 11.57
C ILE A 168 -1.83 12.89 11.29
N CYS A 169 -0.94 11.90 11.38
CA CYS A 169 -1.31 10.49 11.18
C CYS A 169 -2.38 10.03 12.18
N LYS A 170 -2.31 10.46 13.44
CA LYS A 170 -3.35 10.20 14.44
C LYS A 170 -4.69 10.82 14.04
N GLU A 171 -4.70 12.11 13.70
CA GLU A 171 -5.92 12.82 13.29
C GLU A 171 -6.59 12.15 12.09
N ARG A 172 -5.79 11.75 11.10
CA ARG A 172 -6.26 11.06 9.90
C ARG A 172 -6.76 9.65 10.20
N PHE A 173 -6.09 8.93 11.10
CA PHE A 173 -6.56 7.63 11.61
C PHE A 173 -7.93 7.77 12.28
N ASP A 174 -8.09 8.74 13.18
CA ASP A 174 -9.34 8.98 13.91
C ASP A 174 -10.49 9.33 12.95
N LEU A 175 -10.23 10.15 11.93
CA LEU A 175 -11.20 10.43 10.85
C LEU A 175 -11.56 9.16 10.06
N GLY A 176 -10.58 8.30 9.79
CA GLY A 176 -10.82 7.01 9.14
C GLY A 176 -11.76 6.10 9.95
N VAL A 177 -11.61 6.08 11.27
CA VAL A 177 -12.53 5.34 12.16
C VAL A 177 -13.95 5.90 12.05
N GLN A 178 -14.11 7.23 12.06
CA GLN A 178 -15.42 7.86 11.87
C GLN A 178 -16.04 7.50 10.52
N CYS A 179 -15.25 7.47 9.45
CA CYS A 179 -15.70 7.04 8.14
C CYS A 179 -16.19 5.59 8.15
N ILE A 180 -15.43 4.65 8.75
CA ILE A 180 -15.84 3.24 8.87
C ILE A 180 -17.19 3.14 9.55
N ILE A 181 -17.37 3.78 10.70
CA ILE A 181 -18.64 3.73 11.45
C ILE A 181 -19.80 4.26 10.59
N LYS A 182 -19.59 5.36 9.87
CA LYS A 182 -20.63 5.95 9.00
C LYS A 182 -20.94 5.12 7.76
N CYS A 183 -19.99 4.34 7.25
CA CYS A 183 -20.22 3.41 6.15
C CYS A 183 -20.97 2.13 6.59
N GLN A 184 -21.17 1.89 7.87
CA GLN A 184 -21.77 0.63 8.33
C GLN A 184 -23.22 0.52 7.84
N ILE A 185 -23.51 -0.59 7.15
CA ILE A 185 -24.80 -0.85 6.53
C ILE A 185 -25.84 -1.11 7.63
N ARG A 186 -27.05 -0.56 7.43
CA ARG A 186 -28.21 -0.83 8.28
C ARG A 186 -29.26 -1.60 7.49
N VAL A 187 -29.66 -2.75 8.02
CA VAL A 187 -30.75 -3.57 7.48
C VAL A 187 -31.83 -3.68 8.56
N ASN A 188 -33.05 -3.22 8.26
CA ASN A 188 -34.17 -3.21 9.21
C ASN A 188 -33.81 -2.57 10.56
N GLY A 189 -33.10 -1.43 10.52
CA GLY A 189 -32.64 -0.68 11.70
C GLY A 189 -31.42 -1.26 12.42
N LYS A 190 -30.96 -2.47 12.07
CA LYS A 190 -29.81 -3.13 12.70
C LYS A 190 -28.53 -2.88 11.92
N LEU A 191 -27.45 -2.55 12.64
CA LEU A 191 -26.10 -2.45 12.06
C LEU A 191 -25.59 -3.83 11.67
N THR A 192 -25.04 -3.96 10.47
CA THR A 192 -24.54 -5.22 9.92
C THR A 192 -23.06 -5.12 9.58
N ALA A 193 -22.73 -5.01 8.29
CA ALA A 193 -21.39 -5.11 7.74
C ALA A 193 -21.06 -3.86 6.89
N TRP A 194 -20.05 -4.00 6.04
CA TRP A 194 -19.60 -3.00 5.06
C TRP A 194 -19.55 -3.64 3.67
N CYS A 195 -19.82 -2.85 2.65
CA CYS A 195 -19.56 -3.23 1.27
C CYS A 195 -18.04 -3.11 0.99
N ALA A 196 -17.56 -3.80 -0.04
CA ALA A 196 -16.15 -3.72 -0.45
C ALA A 196 -15.75 -2.29 -0.87
N GLN A 197 -16.71 -1.49 -1.34
CA GLN A 197 -16.52 -0.08 -1.62
C GLN A 197 -17.77 0.73 -1.30
N HIS A 198 -17.55 1.98 -0.88
CA HIS A 198 -18.59 2.94 -0.56
C HIS A 198 -18.37 4.23 -1.33
N HIS A 199 -19.45 4.88 -1.76
CA HIS A 199 -19.34 6.13 -2.50
C HIS A 199 -18.64 7.19 -1.65
N LYS A 200 -17.76 7.99 -2.27
CA LYS A 200 -16.83 8.88 -1.57
C LYS A 200 -17.48 10.08 -0.87
N GLU A 201 -18.75 10.36 -1.15
CA GLU A 201 -19.45 11.54 -0.62
C GLU A 201 -20.57 11.14 0.34
N ASP A 202 -21.55 10.38 -0.16
CA ASP A 202 -22.77 9.97 0.56
C ASP A 202 -22.64 8.61 1.29
N LEU A 203 -21.48 7.94 1.21
CA LEU A 203 -21.12 6.73 1.97
C LEU A 203 -21.97 5.49 1.69
N ARG A 204 -22.86 5.50 0.68
CA ARG A 204 -23.65 4.31 0.33
C ARG A 204 -22.79 3.20 -0.26
N PRO A 205 -23.16 1.92 -0.11
CA PRO A 205 -22.53 0.81 -0.84
C PRO A 205 -22.48 1.07 -2.34
N MET A 206 -21.38 0.70 -2.98
CA MET A 206 -21.18 0.84 -4.42
C MET A 206 -20.69 -0.46 -5.05
N GLY A 207 -21.00 -0.64 -6.32
CA GLY A 207 -20.35 -1.68 -7.12
C GLY A 207 -18.93 -1.28 -7.52
N ALA A 208 -18.18 -2.22 -8.06
CA ALA A 208 -16.86 -1.97 -8.63
C ALA A 208 -16.78 -2.52 -10.06
N ARG A 209 -16.16 -3.68 -10.26
CA ARG A 209 -16.19 -4.38 -11.56
C ARG A 209 -17.62 -4.87 -11.85
N SER A 210 -17.87 -5.26 -13.09
CA SER A 210 -19.21 -5.66 -13.54
C SER A 210 -19.86 -6.80 -12.74
N TYR A 211 -19.06 -7.60 -12.03
CA TYR A 211 -19.47 -8.71 -11.17
C TYR A 211 -19.40 -8.40 -9.67
N GLU A 212 -19.09 -7.16 -9.29
CA GLU A 212 -19.00 -6.70 -7.89
C GLU A 212 -20.14 -5.72 -7.63
N HIS A 213 -21.26 -6.24 -7.13
CA HIS A 213 -22.47 -5.46 -6.92
C HIS A 213 -22.54 -4.85 -5.49
N PRO A 214 -23.27 -3.73 -5.31
CA PRO A 214 -23.47 -3.09 -4.00
C PRO A 214 -24.09 -3.98 -2.92
#